data_AF-A0AAW1P5E8-F1
#
_entry.id   AF-A0AAW1P5E8-F1
#
_cell.length_a   1.000
_cell.length_b   1.000
_cell.length_c   1.000
_cell.angle_alpha   90.00
_cell.angle_beta   90.00
_cell.angle_gamma   90.00
#
_symmetry.space_group_name_H-M   'P 1'
#
loop_
_entity.id
_entity.type
_entity.pdbx_description
1 polymer ?
#
loop_
_entity_poly.entity_id
_entity_poly.type
_entity_poly.pdbx_seq_one_letter_code
_entity_poly.pdbx_strand_id
1 'polypeptide(L)'
;MVGASSPLLAQIGRLATPPAEALGGASVDKARDFFREVCRILPWTMQNYKLDELTTLSALRRNVSLFFRQHAHVTEPRVVDVLIYKGREELEATYLQHKQRHHLIQDYVVKPEQMRAAGVREQNRKTSAFLDNFYRNMPTHQSAAIDRP
;
A
#
# COMPACT_ATOMS: atom_id res chain seq x y z
N MET A 1 -15.04 -26.55 29.32
CA MET A 1 -14.16 -27.60 28.74
C MET A 1 -13.62 -27.10 27.42
N VAL A 2 -12.29 -27.08 27.27
CA VAL A 2 -11.46 -26.93 26.04
C VAL A 2 -11.73 -25.64 25.23
N GLY A 3 -10.83 -24.65 25.13
CA GLY A 3 -9.39 -24.77 24.92
C GLY A 3 -9.07 -24.43 23.46
N ALA A 4 -8.90 -23.14 23.16
CA ALA A 4 -8.15 -22.65 21.98
C ALA A 4 -7.89 -21.15 22.16
N SER A 5 -6.90 -20.80 22.97
CA SER A 5 -6.23 -19.51 22.80
C SER A 5 -5.79 -19.44 21.34
N SER A 6 -6.28 -18.45 20.59
CA SER A 6 -6.05 -18.37 19.14
C SER A 6 -4.54 -18.48 18.86
N PRO A 7 -4.08 -19.44 18.04
CA PRO A 7 -2.66 -19.65 17.77
C PRO A 7 -1.98 -18.43 17.11
N LEU A 8 -2.77 -17.49 16.60
CA LEU A 8 -2.28 -16.18 16.15
C LEU A 8 -1.56 -15.43 17.27
N LEU A 9 -2.13 -15.37 18.49
CA LEU A 9 -1.56 -14.58 19.58
C LEU A 9 -0.19 -15.11 20.04
N ALA A 10 0.05 -16.42 19.91
CA ALA A 10 1.35 -17.02 20.21
C ALA A 10 2.40 -16.80 19.10
N GLN A 11 1.96 -16.56 17.85
CA GLN A 11 2.83 -16.16 16.74
C GLN A 11 3.34 -14.71 16.92
N ILE A 12 2.59 -13.90 17.67
CA ILE A 12 2.73 -12.44 17.79
C ILE A 12 3.87 -12.00 18.72
N GLY A 13 4.30 -12.86 19.66
CA GLY A 13 5.55 -12.64 20.41
C GLY A 13 6.81 -12.62 19.53
N ARG A 14 6.69 -12.94 18.22
CA ARG A 14 7.75 -12.83 17.20
C ARG A 14 7.55 -11.65 16.24
N LEU A 15 6.68 -10.69 16.56
CA LEU A 15 6.53 -9.50 15.71
C LEU A 15 7.65 -8.47 15.90
N ALA A 16 8.47 -8.57 16.95
CA ALA A 16 9.67 -7.75 17.09
C ALA A 16 10.46 -7.81 15.78
N THR A 17 10.38 -6.73 15.00
CA THR A 17 10.90 -6.71 13.64
C THR A 17 12.41 -6.97 13.72
N PRO A 18 12.91 -8.12 13.22
CA PRO A 18 14.34 -8.36 13.24
C PRO A 18 15.02 -7.27 12.39
N PRO A 19 16.23 -6.82 12.76
CA PRO A 19 16.95 -5.85 11.95
C PRO A 19 17.08 -6.39 10.52
N ALA A 20 17.05 -5.50 9.53
CA ALA A 20 17.09 -5.88 8.11
C ALA A 20 18.24 -6.85 7.78
N GLU A 21 19.35 -6.75 8.50
CA GLU A 21 20.56 -7.58 8.37
C GLU A 21 20.38 -9.02 8.88
N ALA A 22 19.42 -9.28 9.78
CA ALA A 22 19.14 -10.61 10.35
C ALA A 22 18.22 -11.47 9.47
N LEU A 23 17.72 -10.92 8.37
CA LEU A 23 16.93 -11.66 7.39
C LEU A 23 17.90 -12.51 6.54
N GLY A 24 18.09 -13.78 6.87
CA GLY A 24 18.82 -14.74 6.02
C GLY A 24 17.94 -15.29 4.87
N GLY A 25 18.54 -15.64 3.73
CA GLY A 25 17.86 -16.30 2.60
C GLY A 25 17.67 -15.44 1.33
N ALA A 26 17.12 -16.06 0.26
CA ALA A 26 16.87 -15.38 -1.00
C ALA A 26 15.78 -14.30 -0.86
N SER A 27 16.03 -13.09 -1.36
CA SER A 27 15.19 -11.90 -1.19
C SER A 27 13.75 -12.09 -1.71
N VAL A 28 13.58 -12.83 -2.81
CA VAL A 28 12.26 -13.11 -3.41
C VAL A 28 11.40 -13.99 -2.51
N ASP A 29 11.99 -15.00 -1.88
CA ASP A 29 11.26 -15.92 -1.01
C ASP A 29 10.82 -15.21 0.28
N LYS A 30 11.69 -14.37 0.85
CA LYS A 30 11.33 -13.52 2.01
C LYS A 30 10.13 -12.62 1.72
N ALA A 31 10.10 -11.96 0.55
CA ALA A 31 8.99 -11.08 0.17
C ALA A 31 7.67 -11.87 0.00
N ARG A 32 7.74 -13.10 -0.55
CA ARG A 32 6.58 -14.00 -0.69
C ARG A 32 6.06 -14.47 0.66
N ASP A 33 6.95 -14.84 1.57
CA ASP A 33 6.57 -15.29 2.91
C ASP A 33 5.98 -14.16 3.73
N PHE A 34 6.56 -12.95 3.64
CA PHE A 34 5.99 -11.76 4.23
C PHE A 34 4.59 -11.44 3.65
N PHE A 35 4.40 -11.52 2.33
CA PHE A 35 3.08 -11.35 1.73
C PHE A 35 2.05 -12.37 2.26
N ARG A 36 2.45 -13.62 2.45
CA ARG A 36 1.60 -14.68 3.03
C ARG A 36 1.24 -14.37 4.47
N GLU A 37 2.17 -13.86 5.27
CA GLU A 37 1.93 -13.38 6.64
C GLU A 37 0.89 -12.28 6.68
N VAL A 38 1.05 -11.23 5.87
CA VAL A 38 0.07 -10.13 5.76
C VAL A 38 -1.31 -10.68 5.39
N CYS A 39 -1.39 -11.58 4.39
CA CYS A 39 -2.66 -12.16 3.95
C CYS A 39 -3.40 -12.99 5.02
N ARG A 40 -2.68 -13.53 6.02
CA ARG A 40 -3.25 -14.26 7.16
C ARG A 40 -3.80 -13.30 8.22
N ILE A 41 -3.24 -12.10 8.36
CA ILE A 41 -3.68 -11.07 9.31
C ILE A 41 -4.86 -10.25 8.78
N LEU A 42 -4.95 -10.06 7.46
CA LEU A 42 -6.02 -9.26 6.84
C LEU A 42 -7.46 -9.58 7.27
N PRO A 43 -7.89 -10.85 7.48
CA PRO A 43 -9.23 -11.13 8.00
C PRO A 43 -9.49 -10.49 9.37
N TRP A 44 -8.50 -10.54 10.27
CA TRP A 44 -8.57 -9.92 11.58
C TRP A 44 -8.59 -8.39 11.45
N THR A 45 -7.71 -7.81 10.62
CA THR A 45 -7.68 -6.36 10.37
C THR A 45 -9.01 -5.86 9.81
N MET A 46 -9.58 -6.58 8.84
CA MET A 46 -10.86 -6.23 8.22
C MET A 46 -11.99 -6.16 9.26
N GLN A 47 -12.07 -7.13 10.17
CA GLN A 47 -13.09 -7.17 11.22
C GLN A 47 -12.87 -6.10 12.30
N ASN A 48 -11.62 -5.88 12.74
CA ASN A 48 -11.31 -4.93 13.82
C ASN A 48 -11.48 -3.47 13.36
N TYR A 49 -11.16 -3.19 12.11
CA TYR A 49 -11.28 -1.85 11.52
C TYR A 49 -12.57 -1.66 10.70
N LYS A 50 -13.47 -2.65 10.71
CA LYS A 50 -14.79 -2.64 10.03
C LYS A 50 -14.71 -2.36 8.52
N LEU A 51 -13.62 -2.78 7.87
CA LEU A 51 -13.36 -2.47 6.45
C LEU A 51 -14.32 -3.20 5.49
N ASP A 52 -15.10 -4.14 5.99
CA ASP A 52 -16.15 -4.88 5.27
C ASP A 52 -17.26 -4.01 4.69
N GLU A 53 -17.47 -2.82 5.25
CA GLU A 53 -18.41 -1.82 4.71
C GLU A 53 -17.94 -1.19 3.39
N LEU A 54 -16.63 -1.24 3.10
CA LEU A 54 -16.00 -0.51 1.99
C LEU A 54 -15.36 -1.43 0.96
N THR A 55 -14.93 -2.62 1.35
CA THR A 55 -14.20 -3.54 0.47
C THR A 55 -14.43 -4.99 0.86
N THR A 56 -14.09 -5.91 -0.03
CA THR A 56 -14.11 -7.36 0.25
C THR A 56 -12.72 -7.83 0.65
N LEU A 57 -12.62 -8.93 1.39
CA LEU A 57 -11.33 -9.53 1.75
C LEU A 57 -10.48 -9.89 0.52
N SER A 58 -11.14 -10.33 -0.57
CA SER A 58 -10.50 -10.61 -1.85
C SER A 58 -9.93 -9.32 -2.47
N ALA A 59 -10.71 -8.25 -2.50
CA ALA A 59 -10.26 -6.95 -2.99
C ALA A 59 -9.12 -6.37 -2.13
N LEU A 60 -9.20 -6.50 -0.80
CA LEU A 60 -8.16 -6.06 0.13
C LEU A 60 -6.83 -6.81 -0.09
N ARG A 61 -6.87 -8.13 -0.27
CA ARG A 61 -5.67 -8.91 -0.65
C ARG A 61 -5.08 -8.45 -1.99
N ARG A 62 -5.95 -8.18 -2.98
CA ARG A 62 -5.52 -7.63 -4.28
C ARG A 62 -4.91 -6.23 -4.12
N ASN A 63 -5.47 -5.38 -3.26
CA ASN A 63 -4.97 -4.05 -2.95
C ASN A 63 -3.57 -4.12 -2.33
N VAL A 64 -3.39 -4.95 -1.32
CA VAL A 64 -2.07 -5.21 -0.70
C VAL A 64 -1.07 -5.69 -1.75
N SER A 65 -1.47 -6.60 -2.64
CA SER A 65 -0.57 -7.11 -3.70
C SER A 65 -0.04 -6.02 -4.64
N LEU A 66 -0.74 -4.90 -4.79
CA LEU A 66 -0.25 -3.78 -5.61
C LEU A 66 0.98 -3.12 -4.99
N PHE A 67 1.04 -3.00 -3.65
CA PHE A 67 2.20 -2.44 -2.96
C PHE A 67 3.44 -3.32 -3.12
N PHE A 68 3.28 -4.64 -3.07
CA PHE A 68 4.38 -5.57 -3.36
C PHE A 68 4.85 -5.46 -4.82
N ARG A 69 3.91 -5.35 -5.77
CA ARG A 69 4.23 -5.21 -7.20
C ARG A 69 4.85 -3.87 -7.55
N GLN A 70 4.49 -2.79 -6.85
CA GLN A 70 5.09 -1.47 -7.03
C GLN A 70 6.61 -1.50 -6.86
N HIS A 71 7.11 -2.37 -5.97
CA HIS A 71 8.53 -2.55 -5.70
C HIS A 71 9.14 -3.77 -6.40
N ALA A 72 8.44 -4.41 -7.33
CA ALA A 72 8.93 -5.62 -8.01
C ALA A 72 10.19 -5.39 -8.88
N HIS A 73 10.50 -4.14 -9.22
CA HIS A 73 11.70 -3.75 -9.97
C HIS A 73 12.97 -3.70 -9.09
N VAL A 74 12.83 -3.78 -7.76
CA VAL A 74 13.95 -3.72 -6.82
C VAL A 74 14.61 -5.10 -6.76
N THR A 75 15.84 -5.19 -7.28
CA THR A 75 16.63 -6.43 -7.31
C THR A 75 17.66 -6.51 -6.19
N GLU A 76 18.08 -5.37 -5.64
CA GLU A 76 19.13 -5.29 -4.63
C GLU A 76 18.67 -5.92 -3.30
N PRO A 77 19.32 -7.01 -2.82
CA PRO A 77 18.85 -7.77 -1.66
C PRO A 77 18.69 -6.92 -0.39
N ARG A 78 19.64 -6.03 -0.12
CA ARG A 78 19.60 -5.14 1.05
C ARG A 78 18.41 -4.20 1.02
N VAL A 79 18.04 -3.71 -0.16
CA VAL A 79 16.87 -2.83 -0.32
C VAL A 79 15.59 -3.62 -0.10
N VAL A 80 15.53 -4.87 -0.57
CA VAL A 80 14.39 -5.76 -0.29
C VAL A 80 14.23 -6.00 1.21
N ASP A 81 15.33 -6.27 1.93
CA ASP A 81 15.30 -6.46 3.37
C ASP A 81 14.78 -5.21 4.12
N VAL A 82 15.20 -4.01 3.69
CA VAL A 82 14.67 -2.74 4.22
C VAL A 82 13.19 -2.54 3.90
N LEU A 83 12.73 -2.93 2.71
CA LEU A 83 11.31 -2.84 2.34
C LEU A 83 10.44 -3.79 3.17
N ILE A 84 10.94 -5.01 3.40
CA ILE A 84 10.27 -5.98 4.28
C ILE A 84 10.23 -5.44 5.71
N TYR A 85 11.35 -4.90 6.22
CA TYR A 85 11.41 -4.26 7.54
C TYR A 85 10.33 -3.17 7.68
N LYS A 86 10.25 -2.23 6.74
CA LYS A 86 9.20 -1.18 6.74
C LYS A 86 7.78 -1.76 6.68
N GLY A 87 7.58 -2.82 5.90
CA GLY A 87 6.29 -3.50 5.84
C GLY A 87 5.91 -4.19 7.16
N ARG A 88 6.87 -4.75 7.89
CA ARG A 88 6.64 -5.36 9.20
C ARG A 88 6.29 -4.33 10.26
N GLU A 89 6.99 -3.19 10.29
CA GLU A 89 6.66 -2.06 11.18
C GLU A 89 5.22 -1.56 10.95
N GLU A 90 4.82 -1.44 9.68
CA GLU A 90 3.46 -1.06 9.29
C GLU A 90 2.40 -2.08 9.72
N LEU A 91 2.72 -3.38 9.59
CA LEU A 91 1.86 -4.49 10.01
C LEU A 91 1.72 -4.51 11.54
N GLU A 92 2.81 -4.28 12.28
CA GLU A 92 2.83 -4.18 13.73
C GLU A 92 2.01 -2.98 14.22
N ALA A 93 2.20 -1.79 13.63
CA ALA A 93 1.42 -0.60 13.97
C ALA A 93 -0.10 -0.79 13.73
N THR A 94 -0.46 -1.54 12.69
CA THR A 94 -1.87 -1.92 12.42
C THR A 94 -2.37 -2.94 13.42
N TYR A 95 -1.55 -3.92 13.79
CA TYR A 95 -1.92 -4.98 14.72
C TYR A 95 -2.08 -4.46 16.15
N LEU A 96 -1.14 -3.62 16.61
CA LEU A 96 -1.18 -2.95 17.92
C LEU A 96 -2.19 -1.79 17.98
N GLN A 97 -2.96 -1.58 16.92
CA GLN A 97 -3.97 -0.54 16.83
C GLN A 97 -3.43 0.90 17.01
N HIS A 98 -2.15 1.12 16.71
CA HIS A 98 -1.55 2.45 16.67
C HIS A 98 -2.09 3.27 15.49
N LYS A 99 -2.57 2.60 14.43
CA LYS A 99 -3.28 3.24 13.32
C LYS A 99 -4.78 3.29 13.57
N GLN A 100 -5.39 4.41 13.19
CA GLN A 100 -6.84 4.59 13.10
C GLN A 100 -7.43 4.08 11.78
N ARG A 101 -8.73 3.75 11.78
CA ARG A 101 -9.48 3.24 10.60
C ARG A 101 -9.28 4.08 9.34
N HIS A 102 -9.32 5.41 9.46
CA HIS A 102 -9.21 6.28 8.28
C HIS A 102 -7.85 6.16 7.58
N HIS A 103 -6.76 5.88 8.30
CA HIS A 103 -5.45 5.61 7.69
C HIS A 103 -5.52 4.36 6.80
N LEU A 104 -6.12 3.27 7.30
CA LEU A 104 -6.26 2.02 6.54
C LEU A 104 -7.14 2.20 5.30
N ILE A 105 -8.19 3.02 5.40
CA ILE A 105 -9.06 3.34 4.26
C ILE A 105 -8.26 4.11 3.21
N GLN A 106 -7.56 5.17 3.61
CA GLN A 106 -6.74 5.98 2.70
C GLN A 106 -5.67 5.13 2.02
N ASP A 107 -4.93 4.34 2.81
CA ASP A 107 -3.76 3.59 2.33
C ASP A 107 -4.14 2.31 1.56
N TYR A 108 -5.14 1.54 2.00
CA TYR A 108 -5.41 0.20 1.47
C TYR A 108 -6.74 0.05 0.75
N VAL A 109 -7.56 1.11 0.67
CA VAL A 109 -8.80 1.13 -0.12
C VAL A 109 -8.70 2.17 -1.22
N VAL A 110 -8.56 3.44 -0.84
CA VAL A 110 -8.61 4.59 -1.75
C VAL A 110 -7.38 4.65 -2.65
N LYS A 111 -6.17 4.61 -2.09
CA LYS A 111 -4.93 4.67 -2.87
C LYS A 111 -4.80 3.54 -3.91
N PRO A 112 -5.10 2.27 -3.60
CA PRO A 112 -5.14 1.18 -4.60
C PRO A 112 -6.14 1.38 -5.72
N GLU A 113 -7.30 1.98 -5.43
CA GLU A 113 -8.28 2.37 -6.45
C GLU A 113 -7.69 3.44 -7.38
N GLN A 114 -7.07 4.48 -6.80
CA GLN A 114 -6.39 5.53 -7.56
C GLN A 114 -5.24 4.99 -8.41
N MET A 115 -4.44 4.05 -7.91
CA MET A 115 -3.37 3.40 -8.68
C MET A 115 -3.92 2.68 -9.92
N ARG A 116 -5.05 1.98 -9.79
CA ARG A 116 -5.72 1.33 -10.93
C ARG A 116 -6.30 2.35 -11.90
N ALA A 117 -7.01 3.36 -11.38
CA ALA A 117 -7.58 4.41 -12.19
C ALA A 117 -6.50 5.18 -12.98
N ALA A 118 -5.34 5.45 -12.36
CA ALA A 118 -4.20 6.04 -13.02
C ALA A 118 -3.65 5.16 -14.15
N GLY A 119 -3.53 3.84 -13.93
CA GLY A 119 -3.12 2.90 -14.98
C GLY A 119 -4.07 2.89 -16.18
N VAL A 120 -5.39 2.88 -15.94
CA VAL A 120 -6.42 2.93 -17.00
C VAL A 120 -6.40 4.28 -17.73
N ARG A 121 -6.20 5.39 -17.02
CA ARG A 121 -6.09 6.73 -17.62
C ARG A 121 -4.87 6.84 -18.52
N GLU A 122 -3.73 6.30 -18.10
CA GLU A 122 -2.51 6.30 -18.90
C GLU A 122 -2.65 5.43 -20.16
N GLN A 123 -3.32 4.28 -20.06
CA GLN A 123 -3.60 3.43 -21.24
C GLN A 123 -4.52 4.09 -22.26
N ASN A 124 -5.53 4.84 -21.81
CA ASN A 124 -6.49 5.52 -22.68
C ASN A 124 -6.06 6.94 -23.07
N ARG A 125 -4.79 7.29 -22.85
CA ARG A 125 -4.32 8.66 -22.95
C ARG A 125 -4.19 9.09 -24.41
N LYS A 126 -4.88 10.18 -24.77
CA LYS A 126 -4.86 10.77 -26.13
C LYS A 126 -3.78 11.83 -26.34
N THR A 127 -3.31 12.46 -25.26
CA THR A 127 -2.33 13.55 -25.24
C THR A 127 -1.14 13.19 -24.35
N SER A 128 0.03 13.78 -24.50
CA SER A 128 1.19 13.42 -23.65
C SER A 128 1.16 14.11 -22.28
N ALA A 129 1.93 13.57 -21.30
CA ALA A 129 2.18 14.18 -19.97
C ALA A 129 2.61 15.63 -20.08
N PHE A 130 3.51 15.86 -21.01
CA PHE A 130 4.02 17.18 -21.31
C PHE A 130 2.91 18.11 -21.81
N LEU A 131 2.10 17.70 -22.80
CA LEU A 131 1.08 18.58 -23.38
C LEU A 131 -0.01 18.96 -22.37
N ASP A 132 -0.49 18.02 -21.56
CA ASP A 132 -1.48 18.33 -20.53
C ASP A 132 -0.94 19.33 -19.51
N ASN A 133 0.32 19.16 -19.10
CA ASN A 133 0.98 20.07 -18.16
C ASN A 133 1.29 21.43 -18.81
N PHE A 134 1.65 21.44 -20.09
CA PHE A 134 1.89 22.64 -20.87
C PHE A 134 0.63 23.52 -20.93
N TYR A 135 -0.53 22.93 -21.25
CA TYR A 135 -1.79 23.68 -21.30
C TYR A 135 -2.31 24.11 -19.92
N ARG A 136 -2.10 23.31 -18.87
CA ARG A 136 -2.47 23.69 -17.49
C ARG A 136 -1.66 24.87 -16.96
N ASN A 137 -0.39 24.95 -17.35
CA ASN A 137 0.55 25.95 -16.85
C ASN A 137 0.78 27.08 -17.85
N MET A 138 -0.02 27.17 -18.92
CA MET A 138 0.07 28.27 -19.87
C MET A 138 -0.39 29.55 -19.16
N PRO A 139 0.43 30.61 -19.10
CA PRO A 139 -0.03 31.89 -18.58
C PRO A 139 -1.15 32.39 -19.50
N THR A 140 -2.36 32.47 -18.97
CA THR A 140 -3.45 33.18 -19.62
C THR A 140 -3.01 34.64 -19.72
N HIS A 141 -2.64 35.08 -20.92
CA HIS A 141 -2.56 36.51 -21.21
C HIS A 141 -3.97 37.07 -20.93
N GLN A 142 -4.18 37.63 -19.74
CA GLN A 142 -5.28 38.54 -19.51
C GLN A 142 -5.13 39.62 -20.57
N SER A 143 -6.05 39.61 -21.54
CA SER A 143 -6.30 40.74 -22.42
C SER A 143 -6.61 41.91 -21.49
N ALA A 144 -5.58 42.71 -21.20
CA ALA A 144 -5.77 44.04 -20.67
C ALA A 144 -6.69 44.74 -21.66
N ALA A 145 -7.93 45.00 -21.22
CA ALA A 145 -8.86 45.83 -21.94
C ALA A 145 -8.12 47.13 -22.26
N ILE A 146 -7.86 47.34 -23.54
CA ILE A 146 -7.35 48.59 -24.08
C ILE A 146 -8.51 49.57 -23.88
N ASP A 147 -8.46 50.31 -22.78
CA ASP A 147 -9.26 51.51 -22.58
C ASP A 147 -8.86 52.48 -23.70
N ARG A 148 -9.73 52.63 -24.69
CA ARG A 148 -9.56 53.61 -25.77
C ARG A 148 -10.12 54.95 -25.29
N PRO A 149 -9.48 56.07 -25.72
CA PRO A 149 -9.68 57.40 -25.15
C PRO A 149 -11.10 57.94 -25.26
#